data_AF-A0A158P7V8-F1
#
_entry.id   AF-A0A158P7V8-F1
#
_cell.length_a   1.000
_cell.length_b   1.000
_cell.length_c   1.000
_cell.angle_alpha   90.00
_cell.angle_beta   90.00
_cell.angle_gamma   90.00
#
_symmetry.space_group_name_H-M   'P 1'
#
loop_
_entity.id
_entity.type
_entity.pdbx_description
1 polymer ?
#
loop_
_entity_poly.entity_id
_entity_poly.type
_entity_poly.pdbx_seq_one_letter_code
_entity_poly.pdbx_strand_id
1 'polypeptide(L)'
;MMTDLPFISLDHGDSGPMSMPLLGQSPPNEAHSQHNLNAIGEILNRKTSVAQILSKTVEGLNHAYELRNSSPEDLIFDLFKMPNRDEASITRLIKVLKSFGLRESDPRLRQMMEKMKSFEDEDDDARNFLLPRDKFKE
;
A
#
# COMPACT_ATOMS: atom_id res chain seq x y z
N MET A 1 13.68 -88.49 44.96
CA MET A 1 12.41 -87.76 45.14
C MET A 1 11.88 -87.56 43.73
N MET A 2 10.91 -88.33 43.19
CA MET A 2 9.61 -88.78 43.76
C MET A 2 8.84 -87.59 44.34
N THR A 3 7.65 -87.19 43.88
CA THR A 3 6.82 -87.63 42.71
C THR A 3 6.28 -86.35 41.97
N ASP A 4 5.26 -86.27 41.09
CA ASP A 4 4.18 -87.18 40.63
C ASP A 4 3.57 -86.74 39.28
N LEU A 5 2.57 -87.46 38.76
CA LEU A 5 1.63 -87.01 37.71
C LEU A 5 0.20 -87.48 38.02
N PRO A 6 -0.83 -86.61 37.84
CA PRO A 6 -2.08 -87.11 37.24
C PRO A 6 -2.81 -86.14 36.28
N PHE A 7 -3.13 -86.68 35.11
CA PHE A 7 -4.45 -86.74 34.46
C PHE A 7 -5.33 -85.48 34.19
N ILE A 8 -5.38 -85.10 32.91
CA ILE A 8 -6.51 -84.68 32.05
C ILE A 8 -7.76 -83.99 32.67
N SER A 9 -8.11 -82.81 32.12
CA SER A 9 -9.50 -82.51 31.73
C SER A 9 -9.57 -81.50 30.58
N LEU A 10 -10.47 -81.73 29.61
CA LEU A 10 -10.98 -80.67 28.71
C LEU A 10 -12.06 -79.89 29.47
N ASP A 11 -12.14 -78.57 29.26
CA ASP A 11 -13.44 -77.90 29.03
C ASP A 11 -13.29 -76.57 28.26
N HIS A 12 -14.42 -76.00 27.85
CA HIS A 12 -14.59 -75.00 26.82
C HIS A 12 -14.32 -73.55 27.25
N GLY A 13 -13.83 -72.78 26.27
CA GLY A 13 -14.43 -71.48 25.93
C GLY A 13 -14.09 -70.28 26.81
N ASP A 14 -13.28 -69.38 26.25
CA ASP A 14 -13.74 -68.00 26.14
C ASP A 14 -13.40 -67.43 24.75
N SER A 15 -14.43 -67.08 24.00
CA SER A 15 -14.32 -66.33 22.75
C SER A 15 -14.16 -64.85 23.07
N GLY A 16 -13.01 -64.47 23.63
CA GLY A 16 -12.65 -63.06 23.80
C GLY A 16 -12.76 -62.34 22.46
N PRO A 17 -13.55 -61.26 22.33
CA PRO A 17 -13.79 -60.63 21.05
C PRO A 17 -12.48 -60.05 20.50
N MET A 18 -12.06 -60.58 19.35
CA MET A 18 -11.07 -59.93 18.50
C MET A 18 -11.52 -58.49 18.31
N SER A 19 -10.77 -57.55 18.89
CA SER A 19 -11.13 -56.14 18.93
C SER A 19 -10.98 -55.55 17.53
N MET A 20 -12.02 -55.72 16.72
CA MET A 20 -12.16 -55.09 15.42
C MET A 20 -11.98 -53.58 15.60
N PRO A 21 -11.07 -52.93 14.87
CA PRO A 21 -10.99 -51.48 14.90
C PRO A 21 -12.33 -50.92 14.42
N LEU A 22 -12.99 -50.12 15.26
CA LEU A 22 -14.29 -49.55 14.98
C LEU A 22 -14.20 -48.69 13.71
N LEU A 23 -14.78 -49.17 12.59
CA LEU A 23 -14.95 -48.39 11.37
C LEU A 23 -15.84 -47.19 11.72
N GLY A 24 -15.24 -46.02 11.89
CA GLY A 24 -15.94 -44.84 12.39
C GLY A 24 -15.10 -43.60 12.61
N GLN A 25 -13.76 -43.68 12.59
CA GLN A 25 -12.92 -42.49 12.49
C GLN A 25 -12.88 -41.99 11.05
N SER A 26 -13.86 -41.16 10.70
CA SER A 26 -13.73 -40.18 9.63
C SER A 26 -12.39 -39.45 9.78
N PRO A 27 -11.66 -39.15 8.68
CA PRO A 27 -10.44 -38.35 8.77
C PRO A 27 -10.73 -36.97 9.41
N PRO A 28 -9.70 -36.24 9.92
CA PRO A 28 -9.85 -34.98 10.67
C PRO A 28 -10.25 -33.78 9.79
N ASN A 29 -11.21 -34.00 8.90
CA ASN A 29 -11.76 -33.07 7.92
C ASN A 29 -12.47 -31.89 8.60
N GLU A 30 -13.12 -32.14 9.74
CA GLU A 30 -13.85 -31.14 10.51
C GLU A 30 -12.92 -30.08 11.11
N ALA A 31 -11.77 -30.49 11.66
CA ALA A 31 -10.74 -29.57 12.17
C ALA A 31 -10.09 -28.74 11.05
N HIS A 32 -9.84 -29.33 9.87
CA HIS A 32 -9.32 -28.60 8.70
C HIS A 32 -10.35 -27.63 8.13
N SER A 33 -11.62 -28.04 8.05
CA SER A 33 -12.73 -27.19 7.61
C SER A 33 -12.93 -26.00 8.56
N GLN A 34 -12.89 -26.23 9.88
CA GLN A 34 -12.97 -25.18 10.88
C GLN A 34 -11.78 -24.20 10.82
N HIS A 35 -10.55 -24.71 10.63
CA HIS A 35 -9.37 -23.87 10.42
C HIS A 35 -9.54 -22.96 9.20
N ASN A 36 -10.02 -23.51 8.08
CA ASN A 36 -10.22 -22.74 6.85
C ASN A 36 -11.35 -21.71 7.00
N LEU A 37 -12.46 -22.05 7.65
CA LEU A 37 -13.54 -21.11 7.96
C LEU A 37 -13.07 -19.98 8.88
N ASN A 38 -12.26 -20.28 9.89
CA ASN A 38 -11.66 -19.27 10.77
C ASN A 38 -10.72 -18.34 9.99
N ALA A 39 -9.84 -18.88 9.15
CA ALA A 39 -8.92 -18.10 8.32
C ALA A 39 -9.66 -17.20 7.32
N ILE A 40 -10.73 -17.69 6.69
CA ILE A 40 -11.62 -16.89 5.83
C ILE A 40 -12.31 -15.80 6.66
N GLY A 41 -12.83 -16.13 7.85
CA GLY A 41 -13.42 -15.17 8.78
C GLY A 41 -12.45 -14.04 9.18
N GLU A 42 -11.20 -14.37 9.49
CA GLU A 42 -10.15 -13.38 9.76
C GLU A 42 -9.82 -12.51 8.55
N ILE A 43 -9.78 -13.08 7.34
CA ILE A 43 -9.55 -12.33 6.10
C ILE A 43 -10.71 -11.36 5.83
N LEU A 44 -11.96 -11.79 6.03
CA LEU A 44 -13.16 -10.97 5.83
C LEU A 44 -13.36 -9.91 6.93
N ASN A 45 -12.92 -10.20 8.17
CA ASN A 45 -12.97 -9.25 9.29
C ASN A 45 -11.87 -8.18 9.23
N ARG A 46 -10.90 -8.28 8.30
CA ARG A 46 -9.94 -7.19 8.04
C ARG A 46 -10.69 -6.03 7.39
N LYS A 47 -10.65 -4.86 8.03
CA LYS A 47 -11.19 -3.57 7.53
C LYS A 47 -10.59 -3.10 6.19
N THR A 48 -9.58 -3.80 5.69
CA THR A 48 -8.91 -3.53 4.41
C THR A 48 -8.70 -4.85 3.67
N SER A 49 -9.31 -4.99 2.51
CA SER A 49 -9.14 -6.14 1.61
C SER A 49 -7.72 -6.21 1.03
N VAL A 50 -7.25 -7.42 0.70
CA VAL A 50 -5.99 -7.62 -0.04
C VAL A 50 -5.98 -6.80 -1.34
N ALA A 51 -7.12 -6.69 -2.03
CA ALA A 51 -7.24 -5.85 -3.21
C ALA A 51 -6.95 -4.37 -2.91
N GLN A 52 -7.46 -3.83 -1.80
CA GLN A 52 -7.20 -2.45 -1.38
C GLN A 52 -5.75 -2.23 -0.94
N ILE A 53 -5.10 -3.24 -0.35
CA ILE A 53 -3.66 -3.20 -0.02
C ILE A 53 -2.83 -3.13 -1.31
N LEU A 54 -3.15 -3.97 -2.30
CA LEU A 54 -2.48 -3.98 -3.59
C LEU A 54 -2.69 -2.68 -4.38
N SER A 55 -3.92 -2.15 -4.44
CA SER A 55 -4.21 -0.85 -5.06
C SER A 55 -3.37 0.28 -4.45
N LYS A 56 -3.34 0.40 -3.12
CA LYS A 56 -2.51 1.40 -2.43
C LYS A 56 -1.01 1.21 -2.65
N THR A 57 -0.58 -0.04 -2.79
CA THR A 57 0.83 -0.36 -3.08
C THR A 57 1.20 0.07 -4.51
N VAL A 58 0.32 -0.16 -5.48
CA VAL A 58 0.50 0.30 -6.87
C VAL A 58 0.49 1.83 -6.96
N GLU A 59 -0.45 2.51 -6.29
CA GLU A 59 -0.48 3.98 -6.20
C GLU A 59 0.84 4.54 -5.63
N GLY A 60 1.33 3.97 -4.52
CA GLY A 60 2.60 4.38 -3.91
C GLY A 60 3.83 4.12 -4.79
N LEU A 61 3.85 3.00 -5.52
CA LEU A 61 4.93 2.67 -6.45
C LEU A 61 4.94 3.56 -7.69
N ASN A 62 3.77 3.86 -8.27
CA ASN A 62 3.64 4.79 -9.40
C ASN A 62 4.11 6.19 -9.01
N HIS A 63 3.62 6.71 -7.88
CA HIS A 63 4.01 8.02 -7.35
C HIS A 63 5.54 8.10 -7.10
N ALA A 64 6.15 7.05 -6.55
CA ALA A 64 7.62 6.99 -6.36
C ALA A 64 8.39 6.94 -7.69
N TYR A 65 7.83 6.30 -8.72
CA TYR A 65 8.40 6.26 -10.07
C TYR A 65 8.30 7.60 -10.79
N GLU A 66 7.16 8.28 -10.67
CA GLU A 66 6.91 9.63 -11.20
C GLU A 66 7.90 10.61 -10.59
N LEU A 67 7.99 10.69 -9.25
CA LEU A 67 8.95 11.53 -8.52
C LEU A 67 10.42 11.31 -8.91
N ARG A 68 10.81 10.08 -9.27
CA ARG A 68 12.17 9.77 -9.73
C ARG A 68 12.47 10.28 -11.14
N ASN A 69 11.43 10.49 -11.95
CA ASN A 69 11.54 10.92 -13.34
C ASN A 69 11.18 12.41 -13.54
N SER A 70 10.54 13.05 -12.56
CA SER A 70 10.26 14.49 -12.56
C SER A 70 11.53 15.33 -12.64
N SER A 71 11.50 16.39 -13.46
CA SER A 71 12.58 17.39 -13.42
C SER A 71 12.45 18.27 -12.15
N PRO A 72 13.49 19.02 -11.75
CA PRO A 72 13.38 19.97 -10.64
C PRO A 72 12.22 20.96 -10.84
N GLU A 73 11.99 21.40 -12.07
CA GLU A 73 10.93 22.33 -12.45
C GLU A 73 9.53 21.69 -12.32
N ASP A 74 9.37 20.39 -12.62
CA ASP A 74 8.14 19.65 -12.34
C ASP A 74 7.82 19.63 -10.85
N LEU A 75 8.81 19.30 -10.01
CA LEU A 75 8.63 19.23 -8.56
C LEU A 75 8.26 20.60 -7.97
N ILE A 76 8.90 21.68 -8.45
CA ILE A 76 8.56 23.04 -8.04
C ILE A 76 7.17 23.44 -8.56
N PHE A 77 6.79 23.07 -9.79
CA PHE A 77 5.43 23.27 -10.30
C PHE A 77 4.40 22.62 -9.37
N ASP A 78 4.57 21.34 -9.05
CA ASP A 78 3.63 20.58 -8.22
C ASP A 78 3.53 21.10 -6.77
N LEU A 79 4.62 21.68 -6.22
CA LEU A 79 4.60 22.40 -4.93
C LEU A 79 3.71 23.66 -4.94
N PHE A 80 3.68 24.37 -6.08
CA PHE A 80 2.97 25.65 -6.24
C PHE A 80 1.66 25.56 -7.05
N LYS A 81 1.31 24.36 -7.53
CA LYS A 81 0.06 24.02 -8.21
C LYS A 81 -1.16 24.40 -7.37
N MET A 82 -2.16 24.99 -8.02
CA MET A 82 -3.42 25.34 -7.38
C MET A 82 -4.33 24.11 -7.26
N PRO A 83 -5.03 23.90 -6.12
CA PRO A 83 -5.98 22.81 -5.98
C PRO A 83 -7.05 22.85 -7.09
N ASN A 84 -7.29 21.70 -7.71
CA ASN A 84 -8.26 21.51 -8.79
C ASN A 84 -7.99 22.34 -10.07
N ARG A 85 -6.76 22.79 -10.30
CA ARG A 85 -6.32 23.44 -11.54
C ARG A 85 -5.00 22.86 -12.04
N ASP A 86 -4.71 22.99 -13.32
CA ASP A 86 -3.40 22.61 -13.90
C ASP A 86 -2.47 23.82 -14.09
N GLU A 87 -2.49 24.71 -13.10
CA GLU A 87 -1.75 25.97 -13.08
C GLU A 87 -1.01 26.13 -11.75
N ALA A 88 0.21 26.67 -11.76
CA ALA A 88 0.99 26.97 -10.56
C ALA A 88 1.10 28.47 -10.29
N SER A 89 1.01 28.85 -9.01
CA SER A 89 1.03 30.25 -8.58
C SER A 89 2.45 30.78 -8.41
N ILE A 90 2.90 31.58 -9.37
CA ILE A 90 4.19 32.29 -9.30
C ILE A 90 4.19 33.27 -8.13
N THR A 91 3.08 33.97 -7.86
CA THR A 91 2.93 34.84 -6.69
C THR A 91 3.19 34.11 -5.37
N ARG A 92 2.84 32.82 -5.26
CA ARG A 92 3.12 31.99 -4.08
C ARG A 92 4.59 31.56 -4.03
N LEU A 93 5.20 31.22 -5.18
CA LEU A 93 6.65 30.97 -5.29
C LEU A 93 7.48 32.18 -4.83
N ILE A 94 7.19 33.38 -5.35
CA ILE A 94 7.90 34.62 -4.96
C ILE A 94 7.77 34.91 -3.47
N LYS A 95 6.60 34.69 -2.86
CA LYS A 95 6.42 34.83 -1.40
C LYS A 95 7.30 33.87 -0.60
N VAL A 96 7.46 32.63 -1.07
CA VAL A 96 8.35 31.65 -0.43
C VAL A 96 9.83 32.03 -0.61
N LEU A 97 10.26 32.44 -1.81
CA LEU A 97 11.62 32.94 -2.04
C LEU A 97 11.97 34.13 -1.14
N LYS A 98 11.03 35.08 -0.97
CA LYS A 98 11.14 36.20 -0.03
C LYS A 98 11.26 35.75 1.43
N SER A 99 10.57 34.68 1.83
CA SER A 99 10.68 34.13 3.18
C SER A 99 12.05 33.51 3.48
N PHE A 100 12.77 33.04 2.44
CA PHE A 100 14.17 32.62 2.52
C PHE A 100 15.18 33.79 2.41
N GLY A 101 14.71 35.04 2.37
CA GLY A 101 15.54 36.24 2.29
C GLY A 101 15.95 36.66 0.87
N LEU A 102 15.48 35.96 -0.18
CA LEU A 102 15.75 36.35 -1.56
C LEU A 102 14.88 37.54 -1.97
N ARG A 103 15.49 38.58 -2.53
CA ARG A 103 14.79 39.79 -3.01
C ARG A 103 14.56 39.71 -4.52
N GLU A 104 13.58 40.46 -5.03
CA GLU A 104 13.32 40.55 -6.47
C GLU A 104 14.51 41.15 -7.24
N SER A 105 15.28 42.00 -6.57
CA SER A 105 16.54 42.57 -7.08
C SER A 105 17.76 41.63 -6.94
N ASP A 106 17.58 40.37 -6.54
CA ASP A 106 18.69 39.41 -6.47
C ASP A 106 19.16 39.06 -7.90
N PRO A 107 20.45 39.25 -8.24
CA PRO A 107 20.95 39.00 -9.59
C PRO A 107 20.69 37.58 -10.11
N ARG A 108 20.55 36.59 -9.22
CA ARG A 108 20.24 35.19 -9.57
C ARG A 108 18.78 34.99 -10.01
N LEU A 109 17.88 35.86 -9.55
CA LEU A 109 16.46 35.82 -9.92
C LEU A 109 16.13 36.73 -11.12
N ARG A 110 17.08 37.55 -11.58
CA ARG A 110 16.87 38.55 -12.65
C ARG A 110 16.19 37.96 -13.89
N GLN A 111 16.69 36.83 -14.42
CA GLN A 111 16.14 36.21 -15.63
C GLN A 111 14.68 35.78 -15.46
N MET A 112 14.34 35.21 -14.29
CA MET A 112 12.96 34.84 -13.95
C MET A 112 12.06 36.08 -13.82
N MET A 113 12.56 37.14 -13.18
CA MET A 113 11.81 38.41 -13.01
C MET A 113 11.61 39.16 -14.34
N GLU A 114 12.60 39.12 -15.24
CA GLU A 114 12.48 39.65 -16.60
C GLU A 114 11.44 38.86 -17.41
N LYS A 115 11.43 37.53 -17.28
CA LYS A 115 10.45 36.67 -17.95
C LYS A 115 9.04 36.83 -17.40
N MET A 116 8.86 36.97 -16.09
CA MET A 116 7.56 37.29 -15.48
C MET A 116 6.93 38.56 -16.07
N LYS A 117 7.73 39.61 -16.28
CA LYS A 117 7.26 40.86 -16.90
C LYS A 117 6.81 40.69 -18.34
N SER A 118 7.40 39.77 -19.11
CA SER A 118 6.93 39.49 -20.47
C SER A 118 5.51 38.90 -20.54
N PHE A 119 4.97 38.41 -19.42
CA PHE A 119 3.58 37.98 -19.30
C PHE A 119 2.65 39.09 -18.77
N GLU A 120 3.18 40.18 -18.18
CA GLU A 120 2.39 41.33 -17.71
C GLU A 120 1.84 42.17 -18.88
N ASP A 121 2.55 42.21 -20.00
CA ASP A 121 2.12 42.92 -21.22
C ASP A 121 1.02 42.17 -22.00
N GLU A 122 0.76 40.89 -21.69
CA GLU A 122 -0.21 40.03 -22.39
C GLU A 122 -1.56 39.87 -21.64
N ASP A 123 -1.59 40.00 -20.31
CA ASP A 123 -2.78 39.71 -19.49
C ASP A 123 -2.97 40.75 -18.35
N ASP A 124 -3.91 41.68 -18.54
CA ASP A 124 -4.14 42.89 -17.70
C ASP A 124 -4.66 42.53 -16.27
N ASP A 125 -5.02 41.27 -16.03
CA ASP A 125 -5.48 40.73 -14.74
C ASP A 125 -4.31 40.29 -13.82
N ALA A 126 -3.35 41.21 -13.61
CA ALA A 126 -2.06 41.05 -12.90
C ALA A 126 -2.12 40.58 -11.42
N ARG A 127 -3.28 40.14 -10.91
CA ARG A 127 -3.47 39.75 -9.49
C ARG A 127 -3.26 38.27 -9.20
N ASN A 128 -3.26 37.41 -10.21
CA ASN A 128 -2.97 35.97 -10.06
C ASN A 128 -2.11 35.45 -11.22
N PHE A 129 -0.78 35.62 -11.13
CA PHE A 129 0.16 34.91 -12.02
C PHE A 129 0.06 33.40 -11.81
N LEU A 130 -0.76 32.78 -12.66
CA LEU A 130 -1.01 31.36 -12.75
C LEU A 130 -0.45 30.90 -14.10
N LEU A 131 0.59 30.09 -14.10
CA LEU A 131 1.18 29.56 -15.33
C LEU A 131 0.83 28.07 -15.47
N PRO A 132 0.41 27.60 -16.66
CA PRO A 132 0.33 26.17 -16.96
C PRO A 132 1.73 25.53 -16.95
N ARG A 133 1.81 24.20 -16.82
CA ARG A 133 3.08 23.48 -16.60
C ARG A 133 4.17 23.84 -17.61
N ASP A 134 3.84 23.92 -18.90
CA ASP A 134 4.82 24.21 -19.94
C ASP A 134 5.40 25.63 -19.79
N LYS A 135 4.55 26.63 -19.54
CA LYS A 135 4.97 28.03 -19.33
C LYS A 135 5.71 28.26 -18.00
N PHE A 136 5.46 27.41 -17.00
CA PHE A 136 6.19 27.45 -15.73
C PHE A 136 7.64 26.95 -15.86
N LYS A 137 7.89 26.03 -16.81
CA LYS A 137 9.22 25.44 -17.06
C LYS A 137 10.12 26.30 -17.94
N GLU A 138 9.54 27.14 -18.79
CA GLU A 138 10.23 27.99 -19.78
C GLU A 138 11.04 29.13 -19.15
#